data_AF-A0A9E1W551-F1
#
_entry.id   AF-A0A9E1W551-F1
#
_cell.length_a   1.000
_cell.length_b   1.000
_cell.length_c   1.000
_cell.angle_alpha   90.00
_cell.angle_beta   90.00
_cell.angle_gamma   90.00
#
_symmetry.space_group_name_H-M   'P 1'
#
loop_
_entity.id
_entity.type
_entity.pdbx_description
1 polymer ?
#
loop_
_entity_poly.entity_id
_entity_poly.type
_entity_poly.pdbx_seq_one_letter_code
_entity_poly.pdbx_strand_id
1 'polypeptide(L)'
;SGGAGARPTLDGLTATAFPSGVMTMSAEATEQIGPVVVWRKEIRADSGGDGKFRGGLGQTVEIGPVDGYQLEFSAMFDRVLNPARGRAGGGDGAPGAVYLDDGTPFPTKGRELVPAGRRLIMELPGGGGFGDPADRDPDAVANDIAQGYVTEDHTAG
;
A
#
# COMPACT_ATOMS: atom_id res chain seq x y z
N SER A 1 -5.33 0.58 -3.74
CA SER A 1 -5.85 1.09 -2.46
C SER A 1 -4.88 0.78 -1.34
N GLY A 2 -4.79 1.62 -0.31
CA GLY A 2 -3.94 1.36 0.87
C GLY A 2 -4.62 0.43 1.89
N GLY A 3 -3.95 0.22 3.02
CA GLY A 3 -4.48 -0.53 4.15
C GLY A 3 -5.31 0.33 5.13
N ALA A 4 -6.38 -0.26 5.68
CA ALA A 4 -7.15 0.38 6.75
C ALA A 4 -6.53 0.09 8.12
N GLY A 5 -6.70 1.00 9.08
CA GLY A 5 -6.23 0.78 10.46
C GLY A 5 -6.89 -0.42 11.14
N ALA A 6 -6.17 -1.04 12.07
CA ALA A 6 -6.71 -2.11 12.90
C ALA A 6 -7.90 -1.65 13.75
N ARG A 7 -8.81 -2.58 14.03
CA ARG A 7 -9.96 -2.37 14.91
C ARG A 7 -9.63 -2.92 16.31
N PRO A 8 -10.34 -2.48 17.36
CA PRO A 8 -10.07 -2.95 18.72
C PRO A 8 -10.21 -4.47 18.94
N THR A 9 -10.80 -5.19 17.99
CA THR A 9 -11.07 -6.63 18.07
C THR A 9 -10.66 -7.40 16.81
N LEU A 10 -10.17 -6.74 15.76
CA LEU A 10 -9.92 -7.35 14.46
C LEU A 10 -8.82 -6.62 13.70
N ASP A 11 -8.07 -7.34 12.88
CA ASP A 11 -7.10 -6.76 11.96
C ASP A 11 -7.74 -5.74 11.00
N GLY A 12 -6.91 -4.84 10.50
CA GLY A 12 -7.28 -3.86 9.49
C GLY A 12 -7.51 -4.51 8.13
N LEU A 13 -8.36 -3.90 7.32
CA LEU A 13 -8.67 -4.39 5.98
C LEU A 13 -7.51 -4.08 5.02
N THR A 14 -6.90 -5.12 4.45
CA THR A 14 -5.85 -5.00 3.43
C THR A 14 -6.41 -4.44 2.13
N ALA A 15 -5.65 -3.55 1.48
CA ALA A 15 -5.90 -3.07 0.12
C ALA A 15 -7.34 -2.58 -0.15
N THR A 16 -7.98 -1.99 0.87
CA THR A 16 -9.41 -1.66 0.83
C THR A 16 -9.61 -0.16 0.68
N ALA A 17 -10.42 0.25 -0.28
CA ALA A 17 -10.71 1.65 -0.51
C ALA A 17 -11.58 2.23 0.63
N PHE A 18 -11.34 3.50 0.95
CA PHE A 18 -12.16 4.27 1.88
C PHE A 18 -12.60 5.58 1.20
N PRO A 19 -13.85 6.04 1.36
CA PRO A 19 -14.95 5.45 2.13
C PRO A 19 -15.49 4.14 1.53
N SER A 20 -16.18 3.34 2.35
CA SER A 20 -16.54 1.92 2.13
C SER A 20 -17.56 1.63 1.01
N GLY A 21 -17.76 2.55 0.07
CA GLY A 21 -18.67 2.40 -1.08
C GLY A 21 -17.97 2.19 -2.42
N VAL A 22 -16.64 2.15 -2.45
CA VAL A 22 -15.85 2.05 -3.69
C VAL A 22 -14.99 0.79 -3.64
N MET A 23 -14.86 0.10 -4.77
CA MET A 23 -13.98 -1.06 -4.92
C MET A 23 -12.72 -0.67 -5.72
N THR A 24 -11.64 -1.43 -5.51
CA THR A 24 -10.43 -1.25 -6.32
C THR A 24 -10.76 -1.60 -7.78
N MET A 25 -10.42 -0.70 -8.72
CA MET A 25 -10.66 -0.91 -10.16
C MET A 25 -9.88 -2.12 -10.70
N SER A 26 -10.47 -2.81 -11.69
CA SER A 26 -9.80 -3.88 -12.44
C SER A 26 -8.62 -3.32 -13.24
N ALA A 27 -7.55 -4.11 -13.38
CA ALA A 27 -6.43 -3.77 -14.25
C ALA A 27 -6.92 -3.62 -15.70
N GLU A 28 -7.67 -4.61 -16.21
CA GLU A 28 -8.22 -4.61 -17.57
C GLU A 28 -9.11 -3.38 -17.85
N ALA A 29 -9.95 -2.99 -16.88
CA ALA A 29 -10.77 -1.80 -17.01
C ALA A 29 -9.93 -0.52 -17.08
N THR A 30 -8.79 -0.49 -16.37
CA THR A 30 -7.86 0.65 -16.38
C THR A 30 -7.13 0.75 -17.72
N GLU A 31 -6.65 -0.38 -18.24
CA GLU A 31 -5.97 -0.48 -19.54
C GLU A 31 -6.93 -0.25 -20.72
N GLN A 32 -8.22 -0.55 -20.56
CA GLN A 32 -9.23 -0.29 -21.59
C GLN A 32 -9.52 1.21 -21.76
N ILE A 33 -9.45 1.98 -20.68
CA ILE A 33 -9.84 3.40 -20.68
C ILE A 33 -8.70 4.30 -21.19
N GLY A 34 -7.46 3.93 -20.92
CA GLY A 34 -6.29 4.75 -21.27
C GLY A 34 -5.12 3.93 -21.81
N PRO A 35 -4.19 4.57 -22.54
CA PRO A 35 -3.03 3.92 -23.14
C PRO A 35 -1.96 3.60 -22.09
N VAL A 36 -2.32 2.79 -21.09
CA VAL A 36 -1.47 2.37 -19.96
C VAL A 36 -1.48 0.86 -19.81
N VAL A 37 -0.45 0.33 -19.16
CA VAL A 37 -0.28 -1.07 -18.79
C VAL A 37 -0.01 -1.18 -17.31
N VAL A 38 -0.71 -2.07 -16.61
CA VAL A 38 -0.49 -2.41 -15.21
C VAL A 38 0.45 -3.61 -15.14
N TRP A 39 1.73 -3.34 -14.85
CA TRP A 39 2.77 -4.37 -14.79
C TRP A 39 2.75 -5.16 -13.49
N ARG A 40 2.35 -4.51 -12.40
CA ARG A 40 2.35 -5.09 -11.06
C ARG A 40 1.22 -4.51 -10.24
N LYS A 41 0.55 -5.38 -9.50
CA LYS A 41 -0.48 -5.01 -8.52
C LYS A 41 -0.54 -6.09 -7.45
N GLU A 42 0.26 -5.90 -6.40
CA GLU A 42 0.48 -6.90 -5.36
C GLU A 42 0.22 -6.32 -3.97
N ILE A 43 -0.06 -7.20 -3.01
CA ILE A 43 -0.10 -6.82 -1.60
C ILE A 43 1.33 -6.50 -1.17
N ARG A 44 1.50 -5.40 -0.44
CA ARG A 44 2.82 -5.01 0.09
C ARG A 44 2.99 -5.64 1.47
N ALA A 45 3.75 -6.74 1.54
CA ALA A 45 4.11 -7.38 2.80
C ALA A 45 4.74 -6.38 3.79
N ASP A 46 4.58 -6.63 5.08
CA ASP A 46 5.16 -5.84 6.19
C ASP A 46 4.71 -4.37 6.24
N SER A 47 3.73 -3.98 5.41
CA SER A 47 3.28 -2.59 5.33
C SER A 47 2.28 -2.21 6.41
N GLY A 48 1.56 -3.18 6.98
CA GLY A 48 0.61 -2.95 8.05
C GLY A 48 1.33 -2.80 9.38
N GLY A 49 0.93 -1.82 10.18
CA GLY A 49 1.53 -1.60 11.49
C GLY A 49 1.29 -2.78 12.42
N ASP A 50 2.33 -3.15 13.16
CA ASP A 50 2.30 -4.26 14.12
C ASP A 50 1.35 -3.97 15.27
N GLY A 51 0.81 -5.02 15.88
CA GLY A 51 -0.02 -4.91 17.07
C GLY A 51 -0.73 -6.22 17.36
N LYS A 52 -1.40 -6.28 18.51
CA LYS A 52 -2.34 -7.38 18.81
C LYS A 52 -3.26 -7.65 17.61
N PHE A 53 -3.76 -6.57 17.03
CA PHE A 53 -4.40 -6.56 15.72
C PHE A 53 -3.57 -5.75 14.73
N ARG A 54 -3.17 -6.39 13.63
CA ARG A 54 -2.32 -5.83 12.58
C ARG A 54 -3.10 -4.80 11.76
N GLY A 55 -2.48 -3.70 11.41
CA GLY A 55 -3.02 -2.78 10.41
C GLY A 55 -3.15 -3.44 9.04
N GLY A 56 -4.15 -3.06 8.24
CA GLY A 56 -4.32 -3.59 6.89
C GLY A 56 -3.09 -3.31 6.02
N LEU A 57 -2.76 -4.21 5.10
CA LEU A 57 -1.62 -4.03 4.21
C LEU A 57 -1.95 -3.05 3.08
N GLY A 58 -0.94 -2.32 2.65
CA GLY A 58 -0.93 -1.55 1.42
C GLY A 58 -0.75 -2.42 0.17
N GLN A 59 -0.45 -1.77 -0.95
CA GLN A 59 -0.22 -2.43 -2.23
C GLN A 59 0.91 -1.76 -2.97
N THR A 60 1.66 -2.54 -3.74
CA THR A 60 2.60 -2.02 -4.73
C THR A 60 1.95 -2.09 -6.10
N VAL A 61 1.86 -0.94 -6.77
CA VAL A 61 1.23 -0.79 -8.08
C VAL A 61 2.23 -0.18 -9.05
N GLU A 62 2.46 -0.85 -10.16
CA GLU A 62 3.37 -0.42 -11.22
C GLU A 62 2.62 -0.23 -12.52
N ILE A 63 2.66 1.00 -13.05
CA ILE A 63 1.91 1.39 -14.23
C ILE A 63 2.83 2.18 -15.17
N GLY A 64 2.78 1.87 -16.45
CA GLY A 64 3.49 2.63 -17.49
C GLY A 64 2.58 2.97 -18.65
N PRO A 65 2.87 4.02 -19.42
CA PRO A 65 2.21 4.24 -20.71
C PRO A 65 2.61 3.14 -21.71
N VAL A 66 1.72 2.82 -22.65
CA VAL A 66 2.08 2.00 -23.82
C VAL A 66 3.06 2.77 -24.72
N ASP A 67 3.77 2.06 -25.60
CA ASP A 67 4.76 2.66 -26.49
C ASP A 67 4.21 3.85 -27.30
N GLY A 68 4.97 4.94 -27.31
CA GLY A 68 4.60 6.19 -27.99
C GLY A 68 3.72 7.13 -27.16
N TYR A 69 3.32 6.75 -25.95
CA TYR A 69 2.54 7.59 -25.04
C TYR A 69 3.35 8.04 -23.82
N GLN A 70 2.85 9.09 -23.16
CA GLN A 70 3.28 9.54 -21.85
C GLN A 70 2.07 9.48 -20.91
N LEU A 71 2.33 9.39 -19.60
CA LEU A 71 1.28 9.35 -18.58
C LEU A 71 1.42 10.57 -17.67
N GLU A 72 0.42 11.44 -17.66
CA GLU A 72 0.28 12.51 -16.65
C GLU A 72 -0.61 12.01 -15.51
N PHE A 73 -0.21 12.26 -14.27
CA PHE A 73 -1.03 11.95 -13.10
C PHE A 73 -1.03 13.08 -12.09
N SER A 74 -2.09 13.16 -11.29
CA SER A 74 -2.17 14.10 -10.17
C SER A 74 -1.75 13.40 -8.89
N ALA A 75 -0.63 13.83 -8.32
CA ALA A 75 -0.12 13.35 -7.05
C ALA A 75 -0.90 14.00 -5.89
N MET A 76 -1.47 13.17 -5.03
CA MET A 76 -2.17 13.59 -3.80
C MET A 76 -1.85 12.62 -2.65
N PHE A 77 -0.56 12.44 -2.35
CA PHE A 77 -0.08 11.38 -1.44
C PHE A 77 0.34 11.90 -0.06
N ASP A 78 -0.62 12.20 0.83
CA ASP A 78 -0.32 12.70 2.20
C ASP A 78 0.37 11.68 3.11
N ARG A 79 0.08 10.39 2.89
CA ARG A 79 0.56 9.27 3.73
C ARG A 79 2.01 8.88 3.46
N VAL A 80 2.70 9.60 2.56
CA VAL A 80 4.15 9.51 2.40
C VAL A 80 4.84 10.21 3.59
N LEU A 81 4.34 11.40 3.96
CA LEU A 81 4.89 12.20 5.05
C LEU A 81 4.21 11.92 6.40
N ASN A 82 2.96 11.44 6.37
CA ASN A 82 2.13 11.23 7.55
C ASN A 82 1.59 9.79 7.57
N PRO A 83 2.40 8.79 7.93
CA PRO A 83 1.97 7.39 7.96
C PRO A 83 0.77 7.16 8.89
N ALA A 84 0.11 6.02 8.73
CA ALA A 84 -1.01 5.66 9.59
C ALA A 84 -0.52 5.31 11.00
N ARG A 85 -0.87 6.17 11.97
CA ARG A 85 -0.43 5.98 13.34
C ARG A 85 -1.08 4.75 13.98
N GLY A 86 -0.27 3.96 14.66
CA GLY A 86 -0.75 2.89 15.53
C GLY A 86 -1.45 3.43 16.78
N ARG A 87 -2.14 2.54 17.50
CA ARG A 87 -2.91 2.92 18.69
C ARG A 87 -2.76 1.90 19.81
N ALA A 88 -2.80 2.39 21.05
CA ALA A 88 -2.79 1.56 22.26
C ALA A 88 -1.63 0.54 22.32
N GLY A 89 -0.44 0.94 21.87
CA GLY A 89 0.75 0.07 21.82
C GLY A 89 1.04 -0.52 20.44
N GLY A 90 0.14 -0.39 19.48
CA GLY A 90 0.39 -0.81 18.09
C GLY A 90 1.34 0.14 17.36
N GLY A 91 2.09 -0.41 16.42
CA GLY A 91 3.01 0.29 15.53
C GLY A 91 2.33 1.04 14.38
N ASP A 92 3.06 1.98 13.81
CA ASP A 92 2.61 2.75 12.65
C ASP A 92 2.66 1.88 11.38
N GLY A 93 1.69 2.08 10.48
CA GLY A 93 1.74 1.48 9.15
C GLY A 93 2.84 2.10 8.30
N ALA A 94 3.43 1.31 7.42
CA ALA A 94 4.49 1.78 6.54
C ALA A 94 4.00 2.97 5.67
N PRO A 95 4.86 3.99 5.47
CA PRO A 95 4.52 5.14 4.65
C PRO A 95 4.34 4.72 3.19
N GLY A 96 3.60 5.54 2.44
CA GLY A 96 3.56 5.40 0.99
C GLY A 96 4.85 5.91 0.33
N ALA A 97 5.06 5.54 -0.93
CA ALA A 97 6.12 6.07 -1.78
C ALA A 97 5.66 6.17 -3.23
N VAL A 98 6.26 7.10 -3.98
CA VAL A 98 5.96 7.32 -5.40
C VAL A 98 7.23 7.69 -6.15
N TYR A 99 7.59 6.89 -7.15
CA TYR A 99 8.88 7.03 -7.85
C TYR A 99 8.84 6.39 -9.25
N LEU A 100 9.80 6.74 -10.10
CA LEU A 100 10.06 6.09 -11.38
C LEU A 100 10.80 4.76 -11.21
N ASP A 101 10.77 3.90 -12.21
CA ASP A 101 11.44 2.60 -12.21
C ASP A 101 12.97 2.60 -12.15
N ASP A 102 13.62 3.78 -12.17
CA ASP A 102 15.04 3.95 -11.82
C ASP A 102 15.26 4.43 -10.38
N GLY A 103 14.19 4.53 -9.59
CA GLY A 103 14.20 5.02 -8.22
C GLY A 103 14.05 6.54 -8.08
N THR A 104 13.92 7.31 -9.17
CA THR A 104 13.74 8.77 -9.08
C THR A 104 12.42 9.11 -8.39
N PRO A 105 12.42 9.82 -7.24
CA PRO A 105 11.20 10.12 -6.51
C PRO A 105 10.38 11.22 -7.20
N PHE A 106 9.05 11.11 -7.11
CA PHE A 106 8.14 12.19 -7.49
C PHE A 106 7.78 13.09 -6.31
N PRO A 107 7.49 14.37 -6.54
CA PRO A 107 6.74 15.18 -5.58
C PRO A 107 5.43 14.50 -5.19
N THR A 108 5.08 14.59 -3.90
CA THR A 108 3.87 13.92 -3.36
C THR A 108 2.57 14.68 -3.64
N LYS A 109 2.69 15.90 -4.18
CA LYS A 109 1.61 16.83 -4.47
C LYS A 109 1.89 17.52 -5.81
N GLY A 110 0.88 17.57 -6.68
CA GLY A 110 0.99 18.31 -7.94
C GLY A 110 0.55 17.49 -9.15
N ARG A 111 0.99 17.93 -10.32
CA ARG A 111 0.85 17.19 -11.58
C ARG A 111 2.22 16.75 -12.03
N GLU A 112 2.36 15.46 -12.25
CA GLU A 112 3.61 14.82 -12.56
C GLU A 112 3.49 14.05 -13.88
N LEU A 113 4.61 13.92 -14.59
CA LEU A 113 4.69 13.26 -15.88
C LEU A 113 5.61 12.04 -15.80
N VAL A 114 5.09 10.89 -16.25
CA VAL A 114 5.86 9.68 -16.50
C VAL A 114 6.27 9.70 -17.98
N PRO A 115 7.59 9.76 -18.28
CA PRO A 115 8.06 9.77 -19.66
C PRO A 115 7.72 8.48 -20.40
N ALA A 116 7.73 8.54 -21.73
CA ALA A 116 7.57 7.37 -22.59
C ALA A 116 8.66 6.33 -22.28
N GLY A 117 8.27 5.05 -22.22
CA GLY A 117 9.18 3.94 -21.91
C GLY A 117 9.61 3.86 -20.44
N ARG A 118 9.07 4.71 -19.55
CA ARG A 118 9.32 4.64 -18.10
C ARG A 118 8.06 4.20 -17.36
N ARG A 119 8.23 3.73 -16.13
CA ARG A 119 7.11 3.24 -15.31
C ARG A 119 7.04 3.99 -13.99
N LEU A 120 5.82 4.24 -13.55
CA LEU A 120 5.48 4.75 -12.24
C LEU A 120 5.32 3.58 -11.27
N ILE A 121 6.01 3.64 -10.15
CA ILE A 121 5.81 2.75 -9.01
C ILE A 121 5.13 3.56 -7.91
N MET A 122 4.03 3.02 -7.41
CA MET A 122 3.32 3.52 -6.24
C MET A 122 3.34 2.44 -5.16
N GLU A 123 3.97 2.74 -4.04
CA GLU A 123 3.78 1.99 -2.81
C GLU A 123 2.67 2.67 -2.00
N LEU A 124 1.52 2.00 -1.93
CA LEU A 124 0.40 2.50 -1.16
C LEU A 124 0.61 2.18 0.33
N PRO A 125 0.27 3.13 1.23
CA PRO A 125 0.54 3.00 2.65
C PRO A 125 -0.26 1.85 3.28
N GLY A 126 0.28 1.29 4.36
CA GLY A 126 -0.48 0.40 5.24
C GLY A 126 -1.28 1.15 6.31
N GLY A 127 -2.12 0.41 7.01
CA GLY A 127 -2.86 0.90 8.19
C GLY A 127 -2.03 0.78 9.46
N GLY A 128 -2.34 1.58 10.48
CA GLY A 128 -1.73 1.44 11.81
C GLY A 128 -2.28 0.24 12.58
N GLY A 129 -1.43 -0.39 13.39
CA GLY A 129 -1.80 -1.50 14.26
C GLY A 129 -2.50 -1.07 15.55
N PHE A 130 -3.03 -2.04 16.29
CA PHE A 130 -3.72 -1.81 17.56
C PHE A 130 -3.29 -2.82 18.62
N GLY A 131 -2.97 -2.33 19.83
CA GLY A 131 -2.55 -3.17 20.96
C GLY A 131 -1.09 -3.59 20.87
N ASP A 132 -0.54 -4.14 21.95
CA ASP A 132 0.83 -4.64 22.00
C ASP A 132 1.03 -5.80 21.01
N PRO A 133 2.02 -5.75 20.09
CA PRO A 133 2.35 -6.87 19.20
C PRO A 133 2.62 -8.19 19.94
N ALA A 134 3.13 -8.15 21.17
CA ALA A 134 3.37 -9.34 21.97
C ALA A 134 2.08 -10.08 22.38
N ASP A 135 0.93 -9.39 22.35
CA ASP A 135 -0.39 -9.97 22.63
C ASP A 135 -1.05 -10.59 21.38
N ARG A 136 -0.39 -10.56 20.20
CA ARG A 136 -0.94 -11.13 18.98
C ARG A 136 -1.01 -12.65 19.09
N ASP A 137 -2.13 -13.21 18.65
CA ASP A 137 -2.35 -14.65 18.64
C ASP A 137 -1.29 -15.35 17.76
N PRO A 138 -0.52 -16.32 18.29
CA PRO A 138 0.49 -17.06 17.53
C PRO A 138 -0.07 -17.72 16.27
N ASP A 139 -1.33 -18.18 16.29
CA ASP A 139 -1.96 -18.78 15.11
C ASP A 139 -2.23 -17.72 14.02
N ALA A 140 -2.54 -16.49 14.43
CA ALA A 140 -2.70 -15.36 13.51
C ALA A 140 -1.35 -14.94 12.89
N VAL A 141 -0.26 -14.98 13.67
CA VAL A 141 1.10 -14.74 13.16
C VAL A 141 1.48 -15.80 12.13
N ALA A 142 1.28 -17.09 12.45
CA ALA A 142 1.56 -18.17 11.51
C ALA A 142 0.75 -18.04 10.22
N ASN A 143 -0.51 -17.63 10.31
CA ASN A 143 -1.35 -17.37 9.15
C ASN A 143 -0.85 -16.16 8.34
N ASP A 144 -0.44 -15.05 8.97
CA ASP A 144 0.12 -13.90 8.26
C ASP A 144 1.36 -14.30 7.44
N ILE A 145 2.27 -15.09 8.02
CA ILE A 145 3.46 -15.60 7.32
C ILE A 145 3.06 -16.52 6.17
N ALA A 146 2.15 -17.47 6.41
CA ALA A 146 1.68 -18.41 5.39
C ALA A 146 0.99 -17.71 4.21
N GLN A 147 0.34 -16.56 4.45
CA GLN A 147 -0.28 -15.73 3.41
C GLN A 147 0.68 -14.72 2.77
N GLY A 148 1.94 -14.63 3.24
CA GLY A 148 2.91 -13.63 2.79
C GLY A 148 2.56 -12.20 3.18
N TYR A 149 1.73 -12.02 4.22
CA TYR A 149 1.36 -10.72 4.76
C TYR A 149 2.48 -10.11 5.60
N VAL A 150 3.21 -10.98 6.27
CA VAL A 150 4.40 -10.68 7.04
C VAL A 150 5.52 -11.59 6.54
N THR A 151 6.73 -11.06 6.34
CA THR A 151 7.89 -11.85 5.94
C THR A 151 8.51 -12.58 7.14
N GLU A 152 9.22 -13.68 6.90
CA GLU A 152 9.86 -14.48 7.97
C GLU A 152 10.90 -13.68 8.78
N ASP A 153 11.55 -12.71 8.13
CA ASP A 153 12.57 -11.85 8.73
C ASP A 153 11.99 -10.57 9.37
N HIS A 154 10.66 -10.37 9.33
CA HIS A 154 10.03 -9.16 9.86
C HIS A 154 10.22 -9.06 11.37
N THR A 155 10.91 -8.01 11.80
CA THR A 155 11.07 -7.67 13.22
C THR A 155 10.04 -6.61 13.59
N ALA A 156 9.15 -6.95 14.53
CA ALA A 156 8.20 -5.98 15.08
C ALA A 156 8.96 -4.79 15.71
N GLY A 157 8.57 -3.58 15.30
CA GLY A 157 9.19 -2.32 15.73
C GLY A 157 8.68 -1.75 17.04
#